data_AF-A0A2U3JXQ0-F1
#
_entry.id   AF-A0A2U3JXQ0-F1
#
_cell.length_a   1.000
_cell.length_b   1.000
_cell.length_c   1.000
_cell.angle_alpha   90.00
_cell.angle_beta   90.00
_cell.angle_gamma   90.00
#
_symmetry.space_group_name_H-M   'P 1'
#
loop_
_entity.id
_entity.type
_entity.pdbx_description
1 polymer ?
#
loop_
_entity_poly.entity_id
_entity_poly.type
_entity_poly.pdbx_seq_one_letter_code
_entity_poly.pdbx_strand_id
1 'polypeptide(L)'
;MSFMRCRVSTLLLVVAISTVAFADGSHDRTHVASNINVGPDEQVSEATCFGCSIRVRGQVSGDVTTFGGSIVIEGQGQVGGDATTFGGDVRLDKEVKVHGDVTVFGGRIRRDSAATIGGDVTNMGGPGWIVLIFVIPLFFFGLFVALIVWLVRLLLRPAKPATA
;
A
#
# COMPACT_ATOMS: atom_id res chain seq x y z
N MET A 1 -22.15 -12.36 37.14
CA MET A 1 -22.18 -11.99 35.71
C MET A 1 -21.87 -10.52 35.41
N SER A 2 -21.11 -9.79 36.26
CA SER A 2 -20.82 -8.35 36.07
C SER A 2 -19.42 -8.04 35.49
N PHE A 3 -18.47 -8.97 35.57
CA PHE A 3 -17.07 -8.73 35.15
C PHE A 3 -16.84 -8.83 33.62
N MET A 4 -17.71 -9.54 32.91
CA MET A 4 -17.59 -9.77 31.46
C MET A 4 -18.05 -8.57 30.62
N ARG A 5 -18.91 -7.70 31.16
CA ARG A 5 -19.42 -6.49 30.48
C ARG A 5 -18.43 -5.32 30.51
N CYS A 6 -17.55 -5.24 31.51
CA CYS A 6 -16.49 -4.23 31.55
C CYS A 6 -15.37 -4.49 30.53
N ARG A 7 -14.96 -5.75 30.34
CA ARG A 7 -13.84 -6.07 29.41
C ARG A 7 -14.19 -5.84 27.94
N VAL A 8 -15.45 -6.02 27.56
CA VAL A 8 -15.93 -5.71 26.19
C VAL A 8 -15.98 -4.20 25.95
N SER A 9 -16.33 -3.41 26.97
CA SER A 9 -16.38 -1.94 26.88
C SER A 9 -14.98 -1.32 26.75
N THR A 10 -13.98 -1.86 27.46
CA THR A 10 -12.59 -1.39 27.33
C THR A 10 -11.98 -1.75 25.97
N LEU A 11 -12.35 -2.90 25.39
CA LEU A 11 -11.85 -3.32 24.07
C LEU A 11 -12.45 -2.46 22.93
N LEU A 12 -13.71 -2.05 23.05
CA LEU A 12 -14.35 -1.13 22.11
C LEU A 12 -13.74 0.28 22.15
N LEU A 13 -13.26 0.71 23.32
CA LEU A 13 -12.60 2.01 23.47
C LEU A 13 -11.22 2.04 22.80
N VAL A 14 -10.46 0.94 22.85
CA VAL A 14 -9.11 0.87 22.23
C VAL A 14 -9.19 0.84 20.71
N VAL A 15 -10.18 0.16 20.13
CA VAL A 15 -10.42 0.16 18.67
C VAL A 15 -10.83 1.55 18.17
N ALA A 16 -11.58 2.31 18.96
CA ALA A 16 -11.97 3.67 18.62
C ALA A 16 -10.78 4.66 18.65
N ILE A 17 -9.78 4.45 19.50
CA ILE A 17 -8.60 5.31 19.59
C ILE A 17 -7.66 5.11 18.39
N SER A 18 -7.62 3.92 17.81
CA SER A 18 -6.81 3.66 16.60
C SER A 18 -7.28 4.46 15.38
N THR A 19 -8.56 4.85 15.32
CA THR A 19 -9.12 5.67 14.22
C THR A 19 -8.88 7.17 14.35
N VAL A 20 -8.46 7.68 15.51
CA VAL A 20 -8.26 9.13 15.74
C VAL A 20 -6.79 9.56 15.76
N ALA A 21 -5.86 8.63 15.52
CA ALA A 21 -4.42 8.91 15.51
C ALA A 21 -3.84 9.34 14.15
N PHE A 22 -4.67 9.52 13.12
CA PHE A 22 -4.27 10.10 11.83
C PHE A 22 -5.19 11.27 11.47
N ALA A 23 -4.83 12.45 11.96
CA ALA A 23 -5.28 13.72 11.42
C ALA A 23 -4.29 14.80 11.85
N ASP A 24 -3.04 14.66 11.41
CA ASP A 24 -2.07 15.76 11.45
C ASP A 24 -2.18 16.54 10.14
N GLY A 25 -2.11 17.86 10.22
CA GLY A 25 -2.62 18.76 9.20
C GLY A 25 -1.59 19.23 8.18
N SER A 26 -1.91 19.09 6.89
CA SER A 26 -1.65 20.10 5.86
C SER A 26 -2.29 19.69 4.53
N HIS A 27 -3.32 20.40 4.05
CA HIS A 27 -3.75 20.44 2.65
C HIS A 27 -3.90 19.10 1.86
N ASP A 28 -4.09 17.96 2.52
CA ASP A 28 -4.27 16.67 1.86
C ASP A 28 -5.68 16.53 1.28
N ARG A 29 -5.78 16.74 -0.03
CA ARG A 29 -6.94 16.39 -0.83
C ARG A 29 -6.96 14.86 -1.02
N THR A 30 -7.36 14.13 0.02
CA THR A 30 -7.57 12.68 -0.07
C THR A 30 -8.86 12.39 -0.85
N HIS A 31 -8.75 12.31 -2.17
CA HIS A 31 -9.84 11.89 -3.04
C HIS A 31 -9.97 10.36 -3.04
N VAL A 32 -10.93 9.84 -2.29
CA VAL A 32 -11.31 8.42 -2.34
C VAL A 32 -12.23 8.21 -3.55
N ALA A 33 -11.84 7.32 -4.46
CA ALA A 33 -12.66 6.78 -5.55
C ALA A 33 -13.13 7.76 -6.65
N SER A 34 -12.56 8.96 -6.76
CA SER A 34 -12.74 9.84 -7.92
C SER A 34 -11.42 10.00 -8.68
N ASN A 35 -11.47 9.87 -10.01
CA ASN A 35 -10.30 10.00 -10.88
C ASN A 35 -9.63 11.36 -10.66
N ILE A 36 -8.39 11.37 -10.16
CA ILE A 36 -7.66 12.61 -9.85
C ILE A 36 -7.05 13.10 -11.15
N ASN A 37 -7.50 14.27 -11.60
CA ASN A 37 -6.93 14.96 -12.75
C ASN A 37 -6.38 16.29 -12.29
N VAL A 38 -5.06 16.38 -12.16
CA VAL A 38 -4.37 17.61 -11.79
C VAL A 38 -4.26 18.47 -13.03
N GLY A 39 -4.97 19.60 -13.03
CA GLY A 39 -4.91 20.59 -14.12
C GLY A 39 -3.50 21.19 -14.29
N PRO A 40 -3.19 21.80 -15.45
CA PRO A 40 -1.87 22.39 -15.72
C PRO A 40 -1.48 23.52 -14.74
N ASP A 41 -2.46 24.24 -14.20
CA ASP A 41 -2.26 25.32 -13.21
C ASP A 41 -2.52 24.87 -11.77
N GLU A 42 -2.71 23.57 -11.55
CA GLU A 42 -3.01 23.00 -10.24
C GLU A 42 -1.75 22.40 -9.61
N GLN A 43 -1.55 22.71 -8.32
CA GLN A 43 -0.47 22.14 -7.52
C GLN A 43 -1.05 21.28 -6.42
N VAL A 44 -0.59 20.04 -6.35
CA VAL A 44 -1.00 19.09 -5.31
C VAL A 44 0.22 18.69 -4.49
N SER A 45 0.09 18.64 -3.15
CA SER A 45 1.20 18.20 -2.31
C SER A 45 1.40 16.69 -2.42
N GLU A 46 0.38 15.89 -2.12
CA GLU A 46 0.43 14.43 -2.20
C GLU A 46 -0.81 13.91 -2.92
N ALA A 47 -0.64 12.90 -3.78
CA ALA A 47 -1.74 12.28 -4.51
C ALA A 47 -1.73 10.76 -4.32
N THR A 48 -2.52 10.30 -3.35
CA THR A 48 -2.72 8.86 -3.11
C THR A 48 -4.12 8.44 -3.52
N CYS A 49 -4.22 7.43 -4.40
CA CYS A 49 -5.50 6.86 -4.82
C CYS A 49 -5.57 5.33 -4.73
N PHE A 50 -6.73 4.83 -4.29
CA PHE A 50 -7.07 3.42 -4.26
C PHE A 50 -8.14 3.12 -5.31
N GLY A 51 -7.85 2.17 -6.20
CA GLY A 51 -8.74 1.71 -7.27
C GLY A 51 -9.02 2.75 -8.36
N CYS A 52 -8.20 3.79 -8.49
CA CYS A 52 -8.38 4.81 -9.53
C CYS A 52 -7.10 5.12 -10.31
N SER A 53 -7.27 5.72 -11.48
CA SER A 53 -6.18 6.30 -12.25
C SER A 53 -5.88 7.73 -11.78
N ILE A 54 -4.60 8.11 -11.87
CA ILE A 54 -4.17 9.49 -11.63
C ILE A 54 -3.64 10.05 -12.94
N ARG A 55 -4.11 11.24 -13.31
CA ARG A 55 -3.60 12.00 -14.44
C ARG A 55 -3.01 13.31 -13.96
N VAL A 56 -1.73 13.54 -14.28
CA VAL A 56 -1.00 14.74 -13.85
C VAL A 56 -0.63 15.57 -15.07
N ARG A 57 -1.13 16.80 -15.13
CA ARG A 57 -0.72 17.82 -16.11
C ARG A 57 -0.03 19.04 -15.49
N GLY A 58 -0.32 19.32 -14.22
CA GLY A 58 0.31 20.39 -13.45
C GLY A 58 1.51 19.90 -12.66
N GLN A 59 1.68 20.46 -11.45
CA GLN A 59 2.81 20.12 -10.60
C GLN A 59 2.33 19.37 -9.36
N VAL A 60 3.06 18.32 -8.98
CA VAL A 60 2.88 17.62 -7.71
C VAL A 60 4.15 17.81 -6.91
N SER A 61 4.07 18.41 -5.73
CA SER A 61 5.27 18.76 -4.94
C SER A 61 5.84 17.56 -4.19
N GLY A 62 5.01 16.58 -3.82
CA GLY A 62 5.36 15.37 -3.10
C GLY A 62 5.09 14.11 -3.92
N ASP A 63 4.56 13.08 -3.26
CA ASP A 63 4.49 11.72 -3.79
C ASP A 63 3.17 11.42 -4.50
N VAL A 64 3.23 10.56 -5.52
CA VAL A 64 2.08 10.06 -6.26
C VAL A 64 2.02 8.55 -6.07
N THR A 65 1.02 8.08 -5.33
CA THR A 65 0.83 6.64 -5.07
C THR A 65 -0.52 6.16 -5.59
N THR A 66 -0.53 5.06 -6.34
CA THR A 66 -1.77 4.41 -6.80
C THR A 66 -1.81 2.94 -6.45
N PHE A 67 -2.96 2.46 -5.99
CA PHE A 67 -3.23 1.05 -5.76
C PHE A 67 -4.32 0.58 -6.72
N GLY A 68 -4.02 -0.39 -7.59
CA GLY A 68 -4.96 -0.97 -8.54
C GLY A 68 -5.40 -0.02 -9.67
N GLY A 69 -4.52 0.89 -10.11
CA GLY A 69 -4.84 1.86 -11.16
C GLY A 69 -3.58 2.39 -11.86
N SER A 70 -3.75 3.18 -12.93
CA SER A 70 -2.62 3.66 -13.75
C SER A 70 -2.26 5.11 -13.46
N ILE A 71 -0.97 5.45 -13.52
CA ILE A 71 -0.47 6.83 -13.43
C ILE A 71 -0.14 7.32 -14.84
N VAL A 72 -0.68 8.46 -15.22
CA VAL A 72 -0.42 9.11 -16.51
C VAL A 72 0.06 10.54 -16.26
N ILE A 73 1.28 10.83 -16.67
CA ILE A 73 1.86 12.18 -16.55
C ILE A 73 2.07 12.70 -17.97
N GLU A 74 1.42 13.82 -18.30
CA GLU A 74 1.40 14.41 -19.64
C GLU A 74 1.39 15.95 -19.58
N GLY A 75 1.76 16.64 -20.66
CA GLY A 75 1.57 18.10 -20.76
C GLY A 75 2.40 18.95 -19.80
N GLN A 76 3.72 18.75 -19.75
CA GLN A 76 4.67 19.43 -18.84
C GLN A 76 4.45 19.16 -17.35
N GLY A 77 3.74 18.08 -17.03
CA GLY A 77 3.55 17.64 -15.65
C GLY A 77 4.88 17.42 -14.93
N GLN A 78 4.96 17.83 -13.68
CA GLN A 78 6.14 17.64 -12.84
C GLN A 78 5.77 16.96 -11.52
N VAL A 79 6.57 16.00 -11.09
CA VAL A 79 6.44 15.34 -9.79
C VAL A 79 7.72 15.57 -9.02
N GLY A 80 7.61 16.22 -7.86
CA GLY A 80 8.71 16.57 -6.97
C GLY A 80 9.21 15.39 -6.14
N GLY A 81 8.31 14.47 -5.78
CA GLY A 81 8.63 13.25 -5.04
C GLY A 81 8.63 11.99 -5.91
N ASP A 82 8.19 10.89 -5.32
CA ASP A 82 8.20 9.55 -5.90
C ASP A 82 6.88 9.21 -6.60
N ALA A 83 6.94 8.44 -7.68
CA ALA A 83 5.79 7.93 -8.40
C ALA A 83 5.68 6.40 -8.24
N THR A 84 4.77 5.95 -7.39
CA THR A 84 4.57 4.53 -7.07
C THR A 84 3.22 4.02 -7.53
N THR A 85 3.18 2.88 -8.24
CA THR A 85 1.93 2.19 -8.55
C THR A 85 1.97 0.71 -8.18
N PHE A 86 0.86 0.20 -7.65
CA PHE A 86 0.64 -1.20 -7.35
C PHE A 86 -0.44 -1.78 -8.27
N GLY A 87 -0.12 -2.79 -9.05
CA GLY A 87 -1.07 -3.50 -9.91
C GLY A 87 -1.57 -2.67 -11.10
N GLY A 88 -0.77 -1.72 -11.59
CA GLY A 88 -1.12 -0.85 -12.70
C GLY A 88 0.09 -0.38 -13.51
N ASP A 89 -0.17 0.40 -14.56
CA ASP A 89 0.86 0.90 -15.48
C ASP A 89 1.19 2.37 -15.20
N VAL A 90 2.46 2.75 -15.41
CA VAL A 90 2.91 4.16 -15.41
C VAL A 90 3.23 4.58 -16.84
N ARG A 91 2.64 5.71 -17.27
CA ARG A 91 2.91 6.34 -18.56
C ARG A 91 3.45 7.76 -18.35
N LEU A 92 4.68 7.98 -18.78
CA LEU A 92 5.34 9.27 -18.82
C LEU A 92 5.41 9.74 -20.27
N ASP A 93 4.73 10.85 -20.57
CA ASP A 93 4.74 11.49 -21.89
C ASP A 93 5.98 12.38 -22.09
N LYS A 94 6.03 13.11 -23.20
CA LYS A 94 7.13 14.03 -23.54
C LYS A 94 7.19 15.23 -22.60
N GLU A 95 8.41 15.72 -22.34
CA GLU A 95 8.68 16.93 -21.54
C GLU A 95 8.23 16.83 -20.07
N VAL A 96 8.04 15.61 -19.58
CA VAL A 96 7.64 15.33 -18.21
C VAL A 96 8.89 15.20 -17.34
N LYS A 97 8.82 15.70 -16.09
CA LYS A 97 9.91 15.56 -15.12
C LYS A 97 9.42 14.90 -13.83
N VAL A 98 10.10 13.84 -13.43
CA VAL A 98 9.96 13.24 -12.10
C VAL A 98 11.27 13.44 -11.37
N HIS A 99 11.26 14.10 -10.23
CA HIS A 99 12.47 14.38 -9.45
C HIS A 99 12.91 13.18 -8.61
N GLY A 100 11.97 12.42 -8.06
CA GLY A 100 12.23 11.20 -7.29
C GLY A 100 12.27 9.93 -8.13
N ASP A 101 11.92 8.83 -7.48
CA ASP A 101 11.95 7.48 -8.02
C ASP A 101 10.63 7.09 -8.68
N VAL A 102 10.69 6.22 -9.70
CA VAL A 102 9.49 5.65 -10.34
C VAL A 102 9.44 4.16 -10.04
N THR A 103 8.50 3.75 -9.19
CA THR A 103 8.33 2.36 -8.79
C THR A 103 7.02 1.78 -9.29
N VAL A 104 7.08 0.64 -10.00
CA VAL A 104 5.91 -0.05 -10.54
C VAL A 104 5.90 -1.49 -10.10
N PHE A 105 4.87 -1.85 -9.34
CA PHE A 105 4.65 -3.19 -8.83
C PHE A 105 3.57 -3.88 -9.66
N GLY A 106 3.89 -5.01 -10.30
CA GLY A 106 2.89 -5.83 -11.01
C GLY A 106 2.31 -5.21 -12.31
N GLY A 107 3.00 -4.25 -12.92
CA GLY A 107 2.60 -3.64 -14.20
C GLY A 107 3.78 -3.12 -15.03
N ARG A 108 3.53 -2.26 -16.02
CA ARG A 108 4.56 -1.79 -16.96
C ARG A 108 4.83 -0.30 -16.84
N ILE A 109 6.08 0.06 -17.15
CA ILE A 109 6.52 1.46 -17.27
C ILE A 109 6.67 1.78 -18.76
N ARG A 110 5.94 2.80 -19.22
CA ARG A 110 6.09 3.37 -20.56
C ARG A 110 6.58 4.80 -20.41
N ARG A 111 7.85 5.01 -20.71
CA ARG A 111 8.45 6.35 -20.75
C ARG A 111 8.75 6.77 -22.17
N ASP A 112 8.48 8.02 -22.51
CA ASP A 112 9.02 8.65 -23.71
C ASP A 112 10.49 9.00 -23.52
N SER A 113 11.24 9.07 -24.62
CA SER A 113 12.63 9.53 -24.66
C SER A 113 12.85 10.96 -24.15
N ALA A 114 11.82 11.81 -24.24
CA ALA A 114 11.86 13.19 -23.77
C ALA A 114 11.44 13.35 -22.30
N ALA A 115 11.20 12.26 -21.57
CA ALA A 115 10.89 12.28 -20.14
C ALA A 115 12.17 12.21 -19.31
N THR A 116 12.29 13.07 -18.30
CA THR A 116 13.42 13.09 -17.37
C THR A 116 13.00 12.52 -16.03
N ILE A 117 13.77 11.56 -15.52
CA ILE A 117 13.60 10.97 -14.19
C ILE A 117 14.89 11.25 -13.43
N GLY A 118 14.78 11.92 -12.29
CA GLY A 118 15.91 12.31 -11.46
C GLY A 118 16.43 11.15 -10.61
N GLY A 119 15.54 10.26 -10.18
CA GLY A 119 15.86 9.05 -9.42
C GLY A 119 15.89 7.77 -10.27
N ASP A 120 15.67 6.66 -9.60
CA ASP A 120 15.73 5.31 -10.14
C ASP A 120 14.38 4.84 -10.68
N VAL A 121 14.44 3.99 -11.73
CA VAL A 121 13.25 3.37 -12.32
C VAL A 121 13.20 1.91 -11.91
N THR A 122 12.33 1.60 -10.96
CA THR A 122 12.16 0.25 -10.42
C THR A 122 10.89 -0.39 -10.97
N ASN A 123 11.03 -1.44 -11.78
CA ASN A 123 9.90 -2.26 -12.21
C ASN A 123 9.94 -3.64 -11.54
N MET A 124 9.00 -3.87 -10.64
CA MET A 124 8.77 -5.13 -9.93
C MET A 124 7.53 -5.84 -10.48
N GLY A 125 7.56 -6.16 -11.79
CA GLY A 125 6.46 -6.80 -12.52
C GLY A 125 6.33 -8.32 -12.37
N GLY A 126 7.14 -8.97 -11.52
CA GLY A 126 7.13 -10.43 -11.37
C GLY A 126 6.17 -10.93 -10.28
N PRO A 127 5.43 -12.04 -10.48
CA PRO A 127 4.58 -12.62 -9.44
C PRO A 127 5.39 -13.13 -8.22
N GLY A 128 6.70 -13.32 -8.35
CA GLY A 128 7.55 -13.90 -7.30
C GLY A 128 7.50 -13.15 -5.96
N TRP A 129 7.65 -11.82 -5.96
CA TRP A 129 7.67 -11.05 -4.71
C TRP A 129 6.27 -10.90 -4.09
N ILE A 130 5.22 -10.85 -4.92
CA ILE A 130 3.81 -10.84 -4.46
C ILE A 130 3.48 -12.15 -3.76
N VAL A 131 3.88 -13.29 -4.32
CA VAL A 131 3.67 -14.60 -3.70
C VAL A 131 4.35 -14.66 -2.33
N LEU A 132 5.55 -14.11 -2.17
CA LEU A 132 6.23 -14.07 -0.87
C LEU A 132 5.44 -13.29 0.18
N ILE A 133 4.87 -12.12 -0.18
CA ILE A 133 4.05 -11.31 0.73
C ILE A 133 2.83 -12.07 1.25
N PHE A 134 2.19 -12.91 0.42
CA PHE A 134 1.02 -13.68 0.85
C PHE A 134 1.39 -15.02 1.50
N VAL A 135 2.42 -15.71 0.99
CA VAL A 135 2.81 -17.06 1.44
C VAL A 135 3.53 -17.02 2.78
N ILE A 136 4.40 -16.02 3.02
CA ILE A 136 5.13 -15.89 4.29
C ILE A 136 4.16 -15.80 5.49
N PRO A 137 3.22 -14.85 5.56
CA PRO A 137 2.30 -14.76 6.70
C PRO A 137 1.41 -15.99 6.82
N LEU A 138 0.98 -16.59 5.70
CA LEU A 138 0.17 -17.82 5.72
C LEU A 138 0.98 -19.00 6.28
N PHE A 139 2.26 -19.11 5.92
CA PHE A 139 3.16 -20.14 6.46
C PHE A 139 3.38 -19.95 7.97
N PHE A 140 3.70 -18.73 8.42
CA PHE A 140 3.84 -18.43 9.84
C PHE A 140 2.56 -18.68 10.63
N PHE A 141 1.42 -18.27 10.08
CA PHE A 141 0.11 -18.50 10.69
C PHE A 141 -0.21 -20.01 10.76
N GLY A 142 0.05 -20.76 9.69
CA GLY A 142 -0.11 -22.21 9.66
C GLY A 142 0.80 -22.92 10.67
N LEU A 143 2.05 -22.49 10.79
CA LEU A 143 2.99 -22.99 11.78
C LEU A 143 2.53 -22.69 13.21
N PHE A 144 2.00 -21.50 13.44
CA PHE A 144 1.45 -21.10 14.73
C PHE A 144 0.24 -21.96 15.13
N VAL A 145 -0.70 -22.18 14.20
CA VAL A 145 -1.85 -23.07 14.41
C VAL A 145 -1.39 -24.51 14.66
N ALA A 146 -0.44 -25.02 13.87
CA ALA A 146 0.11 -26.35 14.06
C ALA A 146 0.79 -26.50 15.43
N LEU A 147 1.52 -25.49 15.88
CA LEU A 147 2.15 -25.45 17.20
C LEU A 147 1.12 -25.46 18.32
N ILE A 148 0.03 -24.70 18.21
CA ILE A 148 -1.08 -24.73 19.17
C ILE A 148 -1.72 -26.11 19.22
N VAL A 149 -2.05 -26.71 18.07
CA VAL A 149 -2.66 -28.04 18.00
C VAL A 149 -1.71 -29.08 18.59
N TRP A 150 -0.41 -28.99 18.29
CA TRP A 150 0.59 -29.88 18.86
C TRP A 150 0.70 -29.72 20.37
N LEU A 151 0.71 -28.48 20.90
CA LEU A 151 0.75 -28.19 22.33
C LEU A 151 -0.48 -28.75 23.06
N VAL A 152 -1.67 -28.56 22.49
CA VAL A 152 -2.92 -29.11 23.04
C VAL A 152 -2.90 -30.63 23.01
N ARG A 153 -2.47 -31.24 21.91
CA ARG A 153 -2.29 -32.70 21.82
C ARG A 153 -1.24 -33.21 22.77
N LEU A 154 -0.20 -32.42 23.08
CA LEU A 154 0.87 -32.79 23.99
C LEU A 154 0.40 -32.75 25.45
N LEU A 155 -0.34 -31.71 25.82
CA LEU A 155 -0.93 -31.55 27.16
C LEU A 155 -2.07 -32.54 27.42
N LEU A 156 -2.79 -32.96 26.37
CA LEU A 156 -3.87 -33.94 26.44
C LEU A 156 -3.40 -35.38 26.21
N ARG A 157 -2.10 -35.69 26.22
CA ARG A 157 -1.66 -37.10 26.27
C ARG A 157 -1.79 -37.59 27.71
N PRO A 158 -2.81 -38.39 28.07
CA PRO A 158 -2.74 -39.12 29.33
C PRO A 158 -1.48 -39.99 29.27
N ALA A 159 -0.64 -39.90 30.30
CA ALA A 159 0.49 -40.79 30.48
C ALA A 159 -0.05 -42.23 30.38
N LYS A 160 0.43 -43.00 29.40
CA LYS A 160 0.10 -44.43 29.34
C LYS A 160 0.50 -45.03 30.67
N PRO A 161 -0.41 -45.68 31.42
CA PRO A 161 -0.02 -46.34 32.65
C PRO A 161 1.05 -47.38 32.31
N ALA A 162 2.20 -47.24 32.96
CA ALA A 162 3.29 -48.21 32.87
C ALA A 162 2.71 -49.56 33.30
N THR A 163 2.64 -50.49 32.34
CA THR A 163 2.21 -51.86 32.60
C THR A 163 3.47 -52.65 32.92
N ALA A 164 3.73 -52.85 34.21
CA ALA A 164 4.38 -54.02 34.83
C ALA A 164 4.63 -53.74 36.31
#